data_AF-A0A8C0KY72-F1
#
_entry.id   AF-A0A8C0KY72-F1
#
_cell.length_a   1.000
_cell.length_b   1.000
_cell.length_c   1.000
_cell.angle_alpha   90.00
_cell.angle_beta   90.00
_cell.angle_gamma   90.00
#
_symmetry.space_group_name_H-M   'P 1'
#
loop_
_entity.id
_entity.type
_entity.pdbx_description
1 polymer ?
#
loop_
_entity_poly.entity_id
_entity_poly.type
_entity_poly.pdbx_seq_one_letter_code
_entity_poly.pdbx_strand_id
1 'polypeptide(L)'
;MFVRSDQRNEFWAPLLEKAYAKLHGSYEVMRGGHMNEAFVDFTGGVGEVLYLRQDTPGLFSALRHALAKESLVGATALSDRGEYRTEDGLVKGHAYSVTGTYKVTLGFTKVRLLRLRNPWGRVEWTGAWSDSCPRWDALPTEWRDALLVKKEDGEFWMELKDFLRHFNTVQICSLSPEVLGPSPAGGGWHIHTFQGRWVRGFNSGGSQPGTETFWTNPQFRLTLLEPDEEDDDEEGPWGGWGAAGAWGPARGGRIPKCTVLLSLIQRNRRRLRAQGLTYLTVGFHVFQIPEELLGLWDSPRSRALLPGLLRADRSPFCARRDVSRRCRLRPGHYLVVPSAARAGDEADFTLRVFSERRHAAPRPPPQVPYVPLELGLEQLFQELAGEVRARARTQTPRDTRTPREIGLRTCEQLLRCFGNGQSLTLHHFQQLWGHLLEWQATFDKFDEDASGTMNSYELRLALNAAGFHLNNQLTQALTSRYRDSRLRVDFERFVSCAAQLTCIFRHCSQHLDGGEGVICLTRRQVSRTWDPHPTFSS
;
A
#
# COMPACT_ATOMS: atom_id res chain seq x y z
N MET A 1 9.09 -24.27 -26.51
CA MET A 1 7.80 -24.33 -25.78
C MET A 1 7.43 -22.99 -25.18
N PHE A 2 8.38 -22.24 -24.62
CA PHE A 2 8.14 -20.88 -24.10
C PHE A 2 8.85 -19.82 -24.95
N VAL A 3 9.04 -18.59 -24.44
CA VAL A 3 9.62 -17.47 -25.19
C VAL A 3 10.94 -17.87 -25.87
N ARG A 4 11.16 -17.36 -27.08
CA ARG A 4 12.39 -17.55 -27.86
C ARG A 4 12.67 -16.29 -28.67
N SER A 5 13.96 -16.03 -28.92
CA SER A 5 14.36 -15.06 -29.93
C SER A 5 14.29 -15.70 -31.32
N ASP A 6 14.12 -14.88 -32.35
CA ASP A 6 14.34 -15.29 -33.74
C ASP A 6 15.83 -15.56 -34.01
N GLN A 7 16.72 -14.91 -33.24
CA GLN A 7 18.15 -15.20 -33.27
C GLN A 7 18.46 -16.43 -32.40
N ARG A 8 18.98 -17.49 -33.02
CA ARG A 8 19.23 -18.78 -32.35
C ARG A 8 20.22 -18.73 -31.19
N ASN A 9 21.12 -17.75 -31.18
CA ASN A 9 22.18 -17.62 -30.18
C ASN A 9 21.84 -16.61 -29.07
N GLU A 10 20.61 -16.09 -29.04
CA GLU A 10 20.17 -15.10 -28.07
C GLU A 10 19.24 -15.74 -27.01
N PHE A 11 19.72 -15.78 -25.76
CA PHE A 11 19.06 -16.51 -24.67
C PHE A 11 18.58 -15.64 -23.50
N TRP A 12 18.78 -14.32 -23.54
CA TRP A 12 18.41 -13.46 -22.41
C TRP A 12 16.90 -13.49 -22.14
N ALA A 13 16.07 -13.46 -23.19
CA ALA A 13 14.61 -13.47 -23.07
C ALA A 13 14.08 -14.79 -22.47
N PRO A 14 14.47 -15.99 -22.97
CA PRO A 14 14.12 -17.27 -22.34
C PRO A 14 14.58 -17.38 -20.87
N LEU A 15 15.78 -16.87 -20.55
CA LEU A 15 16.30 -16.90 -19.18
C LEU A 15 15.57 -15.92 -18.25
N LEU A 16 15.19 -14.75 -18.75
CA LEU A 16 14.40 -13.77 -18.02
C LEU A 16 13.00 -14.32 -17.69
N GLU A 17 12.34 -14.93 -18.67
CA GLU A 17 11.06 -15.60 -18.46
C GLU A 17 11.19 -16.73 -17.42
N LYS A 18 12.28 -17.51 -17.46
CA LYS A 18 12.56 -18.55 -16.46
C LYS A 18 12.74 -17.99 -15.05
N ALA A 19 13.47 -16.88 -14.92
CA ALA A 19 13.66 -16.20 -13.64
C ALA A 19 12.33 -15.67 -13.09
N TYR A 20 11.50 -15.10 -13.97
CA TYR A 20 10.17 -14.61 -13.61
C TYR A 20 9.22 -15.74 -13.20
N ALA A 21 9.26 -16.88 -13.90
CA ALA A 21 8.53 -18.10 -13.53
C ALA A 21 8.95 -18.61 -12.15
N LYS A 22 10.27 -18.63 -11.88
CA LYS A 22 10.81 -19.05 -10.59
C LYS A 22 10.32 -18.15 -9.44
N LEU A 23 10.26 -16.83 -9.65
CA LEU A 23 9.76 -15.88 -8.66
C LEU A 23 8.29 -16.12 -8.30
N HIS A 24 7.47 -16.46 -9.31
CA HIS A 24 6.04 -16.71 -9.15
C HIS A 24 5.69 -18.16 -8.82
N GLY A 25 6.65 -19.08 -8.92
CA GLY A 25 6.55 -20.49 -8.50
C GLY A 25 6.66 -21.49 -9.66
N SER A 26 6.01 -21.23 -10.79
CA SER A 26 6.07 -22.09 -11.98
C SER A 26 5.69 -21.34 -13.25
N TYR A 27 5.97 -21.95 -14.42
CA TYR A 27 5.52 -21.42 -15.72
C TYR A 27 3.99 -21.41 -15.86
N GLU A 28 3.30 -22.38 -15.27
CA GLU A 28 1.84 -22.49 -15.34
C GLU A 28 1.14 -21.31 -14.66
N VAL A 29 1.67 -20.85 -13.53
CA VAL A 29 1.13 -19.70 -12.79
C VAL A 29 1.24 -18.39 -13.59
N MET A 30 2.17 -18.32 -14.56
CA MET A 30 2.32 -17.16 -15.44
C MET A 30 1.24 -17.10 -16.53
N ARG A 31 0.50 -18.19 -16.77
CA ARG A 31 -0.57 -18.21 -17.77
C ARG A 31 -1.68 -17.25 -17.38
N GLY A 32 -1.95 -16.30 -18.26
CA GLY A 32 -2.95 -15.26 -18.05
C GLY A 32 -2.50 -14.18 -17.06
N GLY A 33 -2.73 -12.93 -17.42
CA GLY A 33 -2.39 -11.76 -16.61
C GLY A 33 -2.52 -10.48 -17.41
N HIS A 34 -2.41 -9.36 -16.73
CA HIS A 34 -2.36 -8.05 -17.39
C HIS A 34 -0.90 -7.67 -17.70
N MET A 35 -0.67 -6.98 -18.82
CA MET A 35 0.67 -6.51 -19.21
C MET A 35 1.26 -5.55 -18.19
N ASN A 36 0.40 -4.74 -17.55
CA ASN A 36 0.81 -3.82 -16.49
C ASN A 36 1.55 -4.53 -15.35
N GLU A 37 1.24 -5.81 -15.09
CA GLU A 37 1.92 -6.59 -14.07
C GLU A 37 3.39 -6.77 -14.42
N ALA A 38 3.67 -7.17 -15.66
CA ALA A 38 5.03 -7.34 -16.15
C ALA A 38 5.74 -5.99 -16.29
N PHE A 39 5.06 -4.95 -16.77
CA PHE A 39 5.66 -3.63 -16.88
C PHE A 39 6.14 -3.11 -15.53
N VAL A 40 5.29 -3.16 -14.50
CA VAL A 40 5.67 -2.70 -13.16
C VAL A 40 6.77 -3.57 -12.55
N ASP A 41 6.77 -4.88 -12.79
CA ASP A 41 7.80 -5.77 -12.22
C ASP A 41 9.17 -5.56 -12.88
N PHE A 42 9.22 -5.25 -14.17
CA PHE A 42 10.47 -5.03 -14.90
C PHE A 42 10.98 -3.59 -14.85
N THR A 43 10.11 -2.62 -14.56
CA THR A 43 10.49 -1.19 -14.56
C THR A 43 10.47 -0.54 -13.19
N GLY A 44 9.72 -1.09 -12.22
CA GLY A 44 9.41 -0.39 -10.97
C GLY A 44 8.50 0.84 -11.15
N GLY A 45 7.99 1.06 -12.37
CA GLY A 45 7.13 2.18 -12.73
C GLY A 45 5.71 2.07 -12.16
N VAL A 46 4.83 2.94 -12.64
CA VAL A 46 3.41 2.94 -12.30
C VAL A 46 2.61 2.50 -13.51
N GLY A 47 1.77 1.48 -13.33
CA GLY A 47 0.82 1.04 -14.33
C GLY A 47 -0.51 1.79 -14.20
N GLU A 48 -1.00 2.30 -15.32
CA GLU A 48 -2.35 2.83 -15.48
C GLU A 48 -3.09 2.04 -16.56
N VAL A 49 -4.36 1.71 -16.31
CA VAL A 49 -5.19 0.95 -17.26
C VAL A 49 -6.37 1.80 -17.70
N LEU A 50 -6.42 2.09 -18.99
CA LEU A 50 -7.51 2.79 -19.65
C LEU A 50 -8.46 1.78 -20.27
N TYR A 51 -9.74 1.89 -19.96
CA TYR A 51 -10.78 1.13 -20.63
C TYR A 51 -11.38 1.98 -21.73
N LEU A 52 -11.29 1.48 -22.95
CA LEU A 52 -11.72 2.19 -24.13
C LEU A 52 -13.23 2.10 -24.30
N ARG A 53 -13.84 3.25 -24.58
CA ARG A 53 -15.18 3.40 -25.13
C ARG A 53 -15.06 3.97 -26.55
N GLN A 54 -16.07 3.77 -27.39
CA GLN A 54 -16.06 4.23 -28.78
C GLN A 54 -15.69 5.72 -28.92
N ASP A 55 -16.09 6.56 -27.96
CA ASP A 55 -15.79 7.99 -27.92
C ASP A 55 -14.88 8.37 -26.76
N THR A 56 -13.75 7.69 -26.56
CA THR A 56 -12.79 8.08 -25.49
C THR A 56 -12.10 9.39 -25.89
N PRO A 57 -12.47 10.56 -25.30
CA PRO A 57 -11.88 11.83 -25.71
C PRO A 57 -10.40 11.86 -25.34
N GLY A 58 -9.61 12.62 -26.09
CA GLY A 58 -8.18 12.86 -25.85
C GLY A 58 -7.23 11.65 -25.84
N LEU A 59 -7.69 10.41 -26.07
CA LEU A 59 -6.86 9.20 -26.03
C LEU A 59 -5.59 9.33 -26.87
N PHE A 60 -5.72 9.89 -28.07
CA PHE A 60 -4.57 10.12 -28.95
C PHE A 60 -3.51 11.03 -28.34
N SER A 61 -3.93 12.10 -27.62
CA SER A 61 -2.96 12.99 -26.96
C SER A 61 -2.27 12.27 -25.81
N ALA A 62 -3.01 11.50 -25.00
CA ALA A 62 -2.42 10.66 -23.95
C ALA A 62 -1.39 9.66 -24.50
N LEU A 63 -1.73 8.94 -25.57
CA LEU A 63 -0.82 7.98 -26.19
C LEU A 63 0.43 8.67 -26.74
N ARG A 64 0.24 9.78 -27.46
CA ARG A 64 1.35 10.58 -28.01
C ARG A 64 2.28 11.08 -26.91
N HIS A 65 1.71 11.65 -25.84
CA HIS A 65 2.48 12.14 -24.70
C HIS A 65 3.20 11.01 -23.98
N ALA A 66 2.52 9.86 -23.81
CA ALA A 66 3.09 8.70 -23.17
C ALA A 66 4.31 8.16 -23.93
N LEU A 67 4.20 8.04 -25.25
CA LEU A 67 5.29 7.60 -26.11
C LEU A 67 6.43 8.63 -26.18
N ALA A 68 6.11 9.93 -26.21
CA ALA A 68 7.12 10.99 -26.18
C ALA A 68 7.95 10.99 -24.89
N LYS A 69 7.36 10.51 -23.78
CA LYS A 69 8.02 10.31 -22.48
C LYS A 69 8.52 8.87 -22.29
N GLU A 70 8.73 8.14 -23.37
CA GLU A 70 9.30 6.79 -23.39
C GLU A 70 8.57 5.77 -22.49
N SER A 71 7.27 5.96 -22.29
CA SER A 71 6.47 5.02 -21.51
C SER A 71 6.13 3.78 -22.29
N LEU A 72 6.01 2.66 -21.56
CA LEU A 72 5.60 1.39 -22.14
C LEU A 72 4.10 1.41 -22.34
N VAL A 73 3.65 1.31 -23.59
CA VAL A 73 2.24 1.30 -23.94
C VAL A 73 1.87 -0.04 -24.55
N GLY A 74 0.89 -0.71 -23.95
CA GLY A 74 0.29 -1.92 -24.46
C GLY A 74 -1.21 -1.74 -24.73
N ALA A 75 -1.74 -2.49 -25.68
CA ALA A 75 -3.17 -2.55 -25.99
C ALA A 75 -3.64 -4.00 -26.03
N THR A 76 -4.92 -4.23 -25.68
CA THR A 76 -5.53 -5.56 -25.73
C THR A 76 -6.93 -5.48 -26.29
N ALA A 77 -7.20 -6.31 -27.30
CA ALA A 77 -8.54 -6.65 -27.74
C ALA A 77 -9.01 -7.86 -26.93
N LEU A 78 -10.00 -7.68 -26.05
CA LEU A 78 -10.43 -8.72 -25.12
C LEU A 78 -11.20 -9.84 -25.85
N SER A 79 -11.11 -11.06 -25.30
CA SER A 79 -11.90 -12.21 -25.75
C SER A 79 -12.37 -13.04 -24.55
N ASP A 80 -13.57 -13.59 -24.68
CA ASP A 80 -14.20 -14.59 -23.81
C ASP A 80 -13.80 -16.03 -24.16
N ARG A 81 -13.34 -16.30 -25.39
CA ARG A 81 -13.04 -17.66 -25.91
C ARG A 81 -11.54 -17.98 -25.99
N GLY A 82 -10.69 -17.09 -25.49
CA GLY A 82 -9.23 -17.22 -25.56
C GLY A 82 -8.62 -16.54 -26.78
N GLU A 83 -7.38 -16.91 -27.14
CA GLU A 83 -6.67 -16.31 -28.26
C GLU A 83 -7.21 -16.82 -29.60
N TYR A 84 -7.66 -15.92 -30.47
CA TYR A 84 -8.08 -16.26 -31.84
C TYR A 84 -7.85 -15.11 -32.83
N ARG A 85 -7.62 -15.45 -34.09
CA ARG A 85 -7.40 -14.51 -35.20
C ARG A 85 -8.71 -14.07 -35.83
N THR A 86 -8.88 -12.77 -36.07
CA THR A 86 -10.01 -12.18 -36.79
C THR A 86 -9.76 -12.19 -38.31
N GLU A 87 -10.82 -11.96 -39.10
CA GLU A 87 -10.71 -11.85 -40.56
C GLU A 87 -9.78 -10.70 -40.97
N ASP A 88 -9.79 -9.59 -40.23
CA ASP A 88 -8.91 -8.43 -40.47
C ASP A 88 -7.45 -8.60 -39.98
N GLY A 89 -7.06 -9.82 -39.59
CA GLY A 89 -5.67 -10.13 -39.20
C GLY A 89 -5.28 -9.79 -37.74
N LEU A 90 -6.20 -9.28 -36.91
CA LEU A 90 -5.94 -9.05 -35.48
C LEU A 90 -6.10 -10.35 -34.67
N VAL A 91 -5.42 -10.43 -33.54
CA VAL A 91 -5.54 -11.55 -32.58
C VAL A 91 -6.23 -11.03 -31.33
N LYS A 92 -7.47 -11.48 -31.09
CA LYS A 92 -8.18 -11.16 -29.84
C LYS A 92 -7.71 -12.07 -28.72
N GLY A 93 -7.84 -11.61 -27.47
CA GLY A 93 -7.28 -12.25 -26.30
C GLY A 93 -5.77 -12.06 -26.14
N HIS A 94 -5.15 -11.24 -27.00
CA HIS A 94 -3.70 -11.09 -27.12
C HIS A 94 -3.22 -9.65 -26.84
N ALA A 95 -1.97 -9.55 -26.39
CA ALA A 95 -1.30 -8.31 -26.05
C ALA A 95 -0.57 -7.72 -27.27
N TYR A 96 -0.83 -6.45 -27.59
CA TYR A 96 -0.10 -5.67 -28.59
C TYR A 96 0.69 -4.56 -27.92
N SER A 97 1.85 -4.21 -28.48
CA SER A 97 2.58 -2.99 -28.08
C SER A 97 2.15 -1.83 -28.95
N VAL A 98 1.97 -0.64 -28.38
CA VAL A 98 1.78 0.59 -29.16
C VAL A 98 3.15 1.27 -29.23
N THR A 99 3.69 1.45 -30.43
CA THR A 99 5.08 1.87 -30.67
C THR A 99 5.19 3.24 -31.33
N GLY A 100 4.08 3.87 -31.70
CA GLY A 100 4.08 5.16 -32.38
C GLY A 100 2.71 5.80 -32.49
N THR A 101 2.69 7.12 -32.60
CA THR A 101 1.51 7.90 -32.98
C THR A 101 1.91 8.92 -34.04
N TYR A 102 1.07 9.14 -35.05
CA TYR A 102 1.32 10.14 -36.08
C TYR A 102 0.03 10.82 -36.53
N LYS A 103 0.09 12.12 -36.83
CA LYS A 103 -1.04 12.89 -37.37
C LYS A 103 -0.78 13.19 -38.84
N VAL A 104 -1.60 12.63 -39.71
CA VAL A 104 -1.54 12.85 -41.15
C VAL A 104 -2.59 13.88 -41.56
N THR A 105 -2.24 14.80 -42.46
CA THR A 105 -3.19 15.73 -43.08
C THR A 105 -3.26 15.44 -44.58
N LEU A 106 -4.40 14.92 -45.05
CA LEU A 106 -4.70 14.65 -46.46
C LEU A 106 -5.71 15.70 -46.95
N GLY A 107 -5.20 16.80 -47.51
CA GLY A 107 -6.01 17.96 -47.88
C GLY A 107 -6.74 18.54 -46.67
N PHE A 108 -8.08 18.53 -46.69
CA PHE A 108 -8.91 18.98 -45.56
C PHE A 108 -9.13 17.93 -44.46
N THR A 109 -8.71 16.67 -44.69
CA THR A 109 -8.95 15.57 -43.75
C THR A 109 -7.75 15.36 -42.84
N LYS A 110 -7.97 15.39 -41.52
CA LYS A 110 -6.96 15.07 -40.51
C LYS A 110 -7.16 13.63 -40.02
N VAL A 111 -6.17 12.77 -40.27
CA VAL A 111 -6.17 11.36 -39.87
C VAL A 111 -5.20 11.16 -38.70
N ARG A 112 -5.59 10.35 -37.72
CA ARG A 112 -4.80 10.04 -36.53
C ARG A 112 -4.41 8.57 -36.59
N LEU A 113 -3.13 8.30 -36.75
CA LEU A 113 -2.58 6.95 -36.92
C LEU A 113 -1.88 6.49 -35.64
N LEU A 114 -2.06 5.22 -35.32
CA LEU A 114 -1.38 4.51 -34.26
C LEU A 114 -0.55 3.39 -34.88
N ARG A 115 0.69 3.22 -34.43
CA ARG A 115 1.54 2.11 -34.79
C ARG A 115 1.49 1.06 -33.69
N LEU A 116 1.15 -0.16 -34.06
CA LEU A 116 1.06 -1.28 -33.14
C LEU A 116 2.00 -2.40 -33.59
N ARG A 117 2.46 -3.19 -32.64
CA ARG A 117 3.30 -4.35 -32.89
C ARG A 117 2.73 -5.60 -32.23
N ASN A 118 2.57 -6.65 -33.03
CA ASN A 118 2.31 -8.01 -32.57
C ASN A 118 3.62 -8.62 -32.03
N PRO A 119 3.70 -9.01 -30.74
CA PRO A 119 4.89 -9.63 -30.16
C PRO A 119 5.33 -10.93 -30.85
N TRP A 120 4.46 -11.59 -31.62
CA TRP A 120 4.84 -12.77 -32.41
C TRP A 120 5.80 -12.47 -33.56
N GLY A 121 6.00 -11.20 -33.92
CA GLY A 121 6.84 -10.81 -35.05
C GLY A 121 6.25 -11.17 -36.41
N ARG A 122 4.95 -11.44 -36.46
CA ARG A 122 4.16 -11.86 -37.63
C ARG A 122 2.68 -11.70 -37.33
N VAL A 123 1.83 -11.84 -38.35
CA VAL A 123 0.37 -11.67 -38.33
C VAL A 123 0.00 -10.22 -38.02
N GLU A 124 -0.28 -9.50 -39.10
CA GLU A 124 -0.54 -8.06 -39.11
C GLU A 124 -1.98 -7.73 -39.54
N TRP A 125 -2.36 -6.48 -39.25
CA TRP A 125 -3.62 -5.87 -39.68
C TRP A 125 -3.70 -5.79 -41.20
N THR A 126 -4.83 -6.21 -41.77
CA THR A 126 -5.06 -6.19 -43.22
C THR A 126 -5.99 -5.07 -43.69
N GLY A 127 -6.51 -4.26 -42.77
CA GLY A 127 -7.45 -3.18 -43.07
C GLY A 127 -6.77 -1.88 -43.52
N ALA A 128 -7.43 -0.74 -43.23
CA ALA A 128 -6.93 0.57 -43.59
C ALA A 128 -5.57 0.89 -42.93
N TRP A 129 -4.63 1.43 -43.71
CA TRP A 129 -3.25 1.75 -43.30
C TRP A 129 -2.36 0.54 -42.96
N SER A 130 -2.78 -0.67 -43.34
CA SER A 130 -1.89 -1.83 -43.41
C SER A 130 -0.72 -1.61 -44.39
N ASP A 131 0.32 -2.42 -44.30
CA ASP A 131 1.53 -2.33 -45.11
C ASP A 131 1.28 -2.35 -46.63
N SER A 132 0.28 -3.13 -47.05
CA SER A 132 -0.15 -3.25 -48.44
C SER A 132 -1.24 -2.25 -48.85
N CYS A 133 -1.65 -1.33 -47.97
CA CYS A 133 -2.79 -0.45 -48.22
C CYS A 133 -2.46 0.64 -49.26
N PRO A 134 -3.27 0.81 -50.33
CA PRO A 134 -3.07 1.88 -51.33
C PRO A 134 -3.20 3.30 -50.75
N ARG A 135 -3.75 3.46 -49.54
CA ARG A 135 -3.87 4.78 -48.89
C ARG A 135 -2.52 5.46 -48.66
N TRP A 136 -1.43 4.68 -48.59
CA TRP A 136 -0.07 5.21 -48.50
C TRP A 136 0.36 5.99 -49.74
N ASP A 137 -0.22 5.71 -50.91
CA ASP A 137 0.11 6.40 -52.17
C ASP A 137 -0.43 7.83 -52.21
N ALA A 138 -1.38 8.17 -51.33
CA ALA A 138 -1.90 9.53 -51.18
C ALA A 138 -0.98 10.45 -50.36
N LEU A 139 0.05 9.89 -49.72
CA LEU A 139 1.04 10.67 -48.95
C LEU A 139 2.22 11.10 -49.83
N PRO A 140 2.85 12.26 -49.53
CA PRO A 140 4.11 12.61 -50.14
C PRO A 140 5.17 11.54 -49.88
N THR A 141 6.03 11.28 -50.88
CA THR A 141 7.06 10.23 -50.85
C THR A 141 7.91 10.26 -49.59
N GLU A 142 8.34 11.46 -49.16
CA GLU A 142 9.14 11.65 -47.93
C GLU A 142 8.46 11.06 -46.68
N TRP A 143 7.18 11.38 -46.48
CA TRP A 143 6.41 10.90 -45.32
C TRP A 143 6.05 9.42 -45.44
N ARG A 144 5.77 8.96 -46.66
CA ARG A 144 5.50 7.55 -46.92
C ARG A 144 6.72 6.71 -46.56
N ASP A 145 7.90 7.07 -47.07
CA ASP A 145 9.12 6.30 -46.87
C ASP A 145 9.61 6.37 -45.39
N ALA A 146 9.28 7.44 -44.66
CA ALA A 146 9.56 7.57 -43.24
C ALA A 146 8.64 6.74 -42.32
N LEU A 147 7.38 6.51 -42.72
CA LEU A 147 6.36 5.86 -41.87
C LEU A 147 6.08 4.41 -42.26
N LEU A 148 6.15 4.09 -43.55
CA LEU A 148 5.80 2.77 -44.08
C LEU A 148 7.04 1.91 -44.25
N VAL A 149 7.10 0.82 -43.48
CA VAL A 149 8.09 -0.24 -43.65
C VAL A 149 7.34 -1.49 -44.10
N LYS A 150 7.39 -1.81 -45.40
CA LYS A 150 6.70 -3.00 -45.92
C LYS A 150 7.47 -4.26 -45.53
N LYS A 151 7.09 -4.90 -44.43
CA LYS A 151 7.77 -6.09 -43.93
C LYS A 151 6.89 -6.86 -42.95
N GLU A 152 6.83 -8.17 -43.11
CA GLU A 152 6.19 -9.04 -42.11
C GLU A 152 7.07 -9.13 -40.85
N ASP A 153 6.90 -8.19 -39.92
CA ASP A 153 7.57 -8.16 -38.62
C ASP A 153 6.61 -7.93 -37.44
N GLY A 154 5.31 -7.98 -37.72
CA GLY A 154 4.23 -7.81 -36.77
C GLY A 154 3.91 -6.34 -36.48
N GLU A 155 4.67 -5.37 -37.01
CA GLU A 155 4.38 -3.94 -36.87
C GLU A 155 3.45 -3.44 -37.98
N PHE A 156 2.44 -2.66 -37.63
CA PHE A 156 1.49 -2.09 -38.59
C PHE A 156 0.92 -0.77 -38.10
N TRP A 157 0.43 0.04 -39.03
CA TRP A 157 -0.35 1.24 -38.71
C TRP A 157 -1.85 0.99 -38.82
N MET A 158 -2.62 1.67 -37.97
CA MET A 158 -4.07 1.70 -38.06
C MET A 158 -4.63 3.08 -37.68
N GLU A 159 -5.82 3.41 -38.15
CA GLU A 159 -6.50 4.64 -37.74
C GLU A 159 -7.05 4.53 -36.31
N LEU A 160 -7.02 5.63 -35.54
CA LEU A 160 -7.57 5.69 -34.19
C LEU A 160 -9.02 5.20 -34.09
N LYS A 161 -9.84 5.47 -35.13
CA LYS A 161 -11.24 5.02 -35.18
C LYS A 161 -11.34 3.50 -35.21
N ASP A 162 -10.50 2.85 -36.01
CA ASP A 162 -10.47 1.39 -36.08
C ASP A 162 -9.87 0.80 -34.81
N PHE A 163 -8.87 1.47 -34.21
CA PHE A 163 -8.34 1.07 -32.91
C PHE A 163 -9.42 1.04 -31.82
N LEU A 164 -10.25 2.09 -31.72
CA LEU A 164 -11.36 2.19 -30.76
C LEU A 164 -12.49 1.17 -31.01
N ARG A 165 -12.62 0.65 -32.24
CA ARG A 165 -13.59 -0.41 -32.58
C ARG A 165 -13.10 -1.81 -32.16
N HIS A 166 -11.80 -2.06 -32.27
CA HIS A 166 -11.24 -3.41 -32.10
C HIS A 166 -10.63 -3.64 -30.71
N PHE A 167 -10.04 -2.61 -30.11
CA PHE A 167 -9.34 -2.71 -28.82
C PHE A 167 -10.22 -2.24 -27.67
N ASN A 168 -10.07 -2.89 -26.51
CA ASN A 168 -10.89 -2.60 -25.32
C ASN A 168 -10.11 -1.94 -24.20
N THR A 169 -8.79 -2.19 -24.12
CA THR A 169 -7.96 -1.64 -23.05
C THR A 169 -6.62 -1.17 -23.56
N VAL A 170 -6.15 -0.05 -23.02
CA VAL A 170 -4.77 0.44 -23.12
C VAL A 170 -4.15 0.39 -21.74
N GLN A 171 -2.91 -0.07 -21.65
CA GLN A 171 -2.13 -0.17 -20.43
C GLN A 171 -0.87 0.67 -20.62
N ILE A 172 -0.67 1.68 -19.79
CA ILE A 172 0.48 2.58 -19.86
C ILE A 172 1.31 2.36 -18.60
N CYS A 173 2.60 2.11 -18.75
CA CYS A 173 3.52 2.05 -17.62
C CYS A 173 4.64 3.07 -17.76
N SER A 174 4.80 3.82 -16.69
CA SER A 174 5.63 5.01 -16.67
C SER A 174 6.65 4.93 -15.54
N LEU A 175 7.93 5.14 -15.86
CA LEU A 175 9.01 5.19 -14.88
C LEU A 175 8.86 6.39 -13.93
N SER A 176 8.35 7.51 -14.46
CA SER A 176 7.95 8.69 -13.70
C SER A 176 6.45 8.97 -13.92
N PRO A 177 5.67 9.41 -12.91
CA PRO A 177 4.24 9.73 -13.06
C PRO A 177 3.94 10.92 -13.99
N GLU A 178 4.98 11.58 -14.48
CA GLU A 178 4.97 12.73 -15.40
C GLU A 178 4.27 12.45 -16.72
N VAL A 179 3.99 11.19 -17.03
CA VAL A 179 3.69 10.73 -18.39
C VAL A 179 2.30 11.11 -18.90
N LEU A 180 1.36 11.46 -18.02
CA LEU A 180 -0.03 11.72 -18.41
C LEU A 180 -0.55 13.12 -18.02
N GLY A 181 0.36 14.04 -17.67
CA GLY A 181 0.07 15.45 -17.37
C GLY A 181 1.22 16.40 -17.76
N PRO A 182 1.03 17.73 -17.64
CA PRO A 182 2.11 18.69 -17.82
C PRO A 182 3.26 18.37 -16.85
N SER A 183 4.49 18.69 -17.27
CA SER A 183 5.65 18.50 -16.40
C SER A 183 5.59 19.52 -15.26
N PRO A 184 5.64 19.11 -13.98
CA PRO A 184 5.59 20.07 -12.89
C PRO A 184 6.83 20.99 -12.93
N ALA A 185 6.60 22.30 -12.89
CA ALA A 185 7.65 23.32 -12.86
C ALA A 185 8.41 23.28 -11.51
N GLY A 186 9.31 22.30 -11.34
CA GLY A 186 10.01 22.13 -10.05
C GLY A 186 10.85 20.87 -9.86
N GLY A 187 10.98 19.98 -10.84
CA GLY A 187 11.97 18.88 -10.78
C GLY A 187 11.46 17.54 -10.23
N GLY A 188 10.32 17.07 -10.73
CA GLY A 188 9.89 15.67 -10.63
C GLY A 188 8.86 15.38 -9.53
N TRP A 189 8.19 14.23 -9.65
CA TRP A 189 7.18 13.80 -8.69
C TRP A 189 7.81 13.25 -7.41
N HIS A 190 7.24 13.61 -6.26
CA HIS A 190 7.60 13.04 -4.98
C HIS A 190 6.88 11.71 -4.75
N ILE A 191 7.64 10.66 -4.42
CA ILE A 191 7.12 9.31 -4.24
C ILE A 191 7.18 8.94 -2.76
N HIS A 192 6.02 8.69 -2.16
CA HIS A 192 5.92 8.08 -0.84
C HIS A 192 5.43 6.65 -0.98
N THR A 193 6.22 5.68 -0.50
CA THR A 193 5.87 4.26 -0.56
C THR A 193 5.60 3.74 0.84
N PHE A 194 4.40 3.22 1.05
CA PHE A 194 3.97 2.61 2.30
C PHE A 194 3.73 1.12 2.10
N GLN A 195 4.27 0.31 2.99
CA GLN A 195 4.00 -1.12 3.03
C GLN A 195 3.02 -1.43 4.16
N GLY A 196 2.04 -2.26 3.88
CA GLY A 196 1.05 -2.69 4.85
C GLY A 196 0.57 -4.12 4.60
N ARG A 197 -0.32 -4.56 5.47
CA ARG A 197 -1.02 -5.85 5.36
C ARG A 197 -2.38 -5.75 6.02
N TRP A 198 -3.38 -6.33 5.38
CA TRP A 198 -4.68 -6.61 5.99
C TRP A 198 -4.63 -7.94 6.73
N VAL A 199 -5.07 -7.93 7.98
CA VAL A 199 -5.10 -9.09 8.89
C VAL A 199 -6.51 -9.23 9.43
N ARG A 200 -7.01 -10.46 9.41
CA ARG A 200 -8.34 -10.79 9.91
C ARG A 200 -8.44 -10.48 11.39
N GLY A 201 -9.53 -9.81 11.78
CA GLY A 201 -9.79 -9.42 13.17
C GLY A 201 -8.89 -8.30 13.70
N PHE A 202 -8.12 -7.63 12.84
CA PHE A 202 -7.31 -6.47 13.22
C PHE A 202 -7.59 -5.25 12.37
N ASN A 203 -7.18 -5.29 11.12
CA ASN A 203 -7.23 -4.13 10.23
C ASN A 203 -7.74 -4.49 8.83
N SER A 204 -8.48 -5.60 8.72
CA SER A 204 -9.18 -6.00 7.50
C SER A 204 -10.66 -5.67 7.63
N GLY A 205 -10.97 -4.38 7.46
CA GLY A 205 -12.29 -3.82 7.76
C GLY A 205 -13.35 -3.99 6.67
N GLY A 206 -12.95 -4.36 5.46
CA GLY A 206 -13.81 -4.37 4.27
C GLY A 206 -13.92 -2.98 3.62
N SER A 207 -14.65 -2.85 2.52
CA SER A 207 -14.65 -1.62 1.69
C SER A 207 -15.80 -0.65 1.92
N GLN A 208 -16.76 -0.97 2.79
CA GLN A 208 -17.99 -0.18 2.94
C GLN A 208 -17.85 0.82 4.09
N PRO A 209 -17.77 2.15 3.84
CA PRO A 209 -17.48 3.13 4.89
C PRO A 209 -18.48 3.17 6.04
N GLY A 210 -19.74 2.80 5.80
CA GLY A 210 -20.78 2.75 6.84
C GLY A 210 -20.77 1.49 7.71
N THR A 211 -19.87 0.54 7.47
CA THR A 211 -19.77 -0.67 8.29
C THR A 211 -18.96 -0.44 9.55
N GLU A 212 -19.32 -1.13 10.63
CA GLU A 212 -18.63 -1.04 11.92
C GLU A 212 -17.17 -1.49 11.87
N THR A 213 -16.71 -2.13 10.80
CA THR A 213 -15.35 -2.63 10.67
C THR A 213 -14.49 -1.77 9.75
N PHE A 214 -15.05 -0.92 8.89
CA PHE A 214 -14.28 -0.19 7.86
C PHE A 214 -13.18 0.70 8.42
N TRP A 215 -13.45 1.37 9.54
CA TRP A 215 -12.50 2.29 10.19
C TRP A 215 -11.23 1.57 10.70
N THR A 216 -11.26 0.24 10.86
CA THR A 216 -10.09 -0.56 11.26
C THR A 216 -9.06 -0.71 10.15
N ASN A 217 -9.42 -0.44 8.89
CA ASN A 217 -8.47 -0.50 7.78
C ASN A 217 -7.30 0.47 8.01
N PRO A 218 -6.10 0.17 7.46
CA PRO A 218 -4.98 1.11 7.49
C PRO A 218 -5.38 2.46 6.91
N GLN A 219 -4.89 3.55 7.51
CA GLN A 219 -5.22 4.91 7.11
C GLN A 219 -3.93 5.70 6.90
N PHE A 220 -3.86 6.46 5.81
CA PHE A 220 -2.69 7.23 5.43
C PHE A 220 -3.10 8.70 5.25
N ARG A 221 -2.45 9.60 5.98
CA ARG A 221 -2.72 11.03 5.87
C ARG A 221 -1.94 11.63 4.70
N LEU A 222 -2.63 12.41 3.90
CA LEU A 222 -2.10 13.15 2.76
C LEU A 222 -2.44 14.62 2.92
N THR A 223 -1.45 15.50 2.92
CA THR A 223 -1.66 16.95 2.97
C THR A 223 -1.25 17.53 1.63
N LEU A 224 -2.11 18.28 0.97
CA LEU A 224 -1.83 18.93 -0.30
C LEU A 224 -1.85 20.44 -0.07
N LEU A 225 -0.72 21.12 -0.29
CA LEU A 225 -0.59 22.54 0.04
C LEU A 225 -0.61 23.43 -1.20
N GLU A 226 0.14 23.03 -2.22
CA GLU A 226 0.37 23.83 -3.42
C GLU A 226 -0.43 23.23 -4.60
N PRO A 227 -1.31 24.01 -5.25
CA PRO A 227 -1.99 23.57 -6.46
C PRO A 227 -1.05 23.54 -7.67
N ASP A 228 -1.44 22.77 -8.69
CA ASP A 228 -0.69 22.66 -9.94
C ASP A 228 -0.85 23.96 -10.76
N GLU A 229 0.18 24.33 -11.53
CA GLU A 229 0.09 25.40 -12.54
C GLU A 229 -0.69 24.86 -13.75
N GLU A 230 -1.83 25.47 -14.12
CA GLU A 230 -2.62 25.05 -15.29
C GLU A 230 -2.08 25.71 -16.57
N ASP A 231 -1.75 24.91 -17.58
CA ASP A 231 -1.64 25.38 -18.98
C ASP A 231 -3.07 25.53 -19.56
N ASP A 232 -3.37 26.69 -20.15
CA ASP A 232 -4.71 27.09 -20.61
C ASP A 232 -5.30 26.22 -21.76
N ASP A 233 -4.54 25.29 -22.36
CA ASP A 233 -4.86 24.74 -23.68
C ASP A 233 -5.25 23.24 -23.76
N GLU A 234 -5.27 22.46 -22.69
CA GLU A 234 -5.58 21.02 -22.79
C GLU A 234 -6.82 20.58 -22.01
N GLU A 235 -7.95 20.47 -22.73
CA GLU A 235 -9.01 19.50 -22.40
C GLU A 235 -8.44 18.09 -22.64
N GLY A 236 -7.64 17.63 -21.67
CA GLY A 236 -6.97 16.34 -21.75
C GLY A 236 -7.95 15.17 -21.86
N PRO A 237 -7.45 13.95 -22.17
CA PRO A 237 -8.26 12.72 -22.29
C PRO A 237 -9.13 12.39 -21.08
N TRP A 238 -8.79 13.00 -19.96
CA TRP A 238 -9.42 12.83 -18.67
C TRP A 238 -10.51 13.86 -18.39
N GLY A 239 -11.08 14.46 -19.45
CA GLY A 239 -12.17 15.42 -19.39
C GLY A 239 -13.20 15.09 -18.30
N GLY A 240 -13.39 16.02 -17.36
CA GLY A 240 -14.56 16.12 -16.50
C GLY A 240 -14.81 15.01 -15.48
N TRP A 241 -13.82 14.54 -14.71
CA TRP A 241 -14.09 13.64 -13.58
C TRP A 241 -14.09 14.40 -12.25
N GLY A 242 -15.30 14.80 -11.81
CA GLY A 242 -15.54 15.36 -10.48
C GLY A 242 -16.11 16.78 -10.47
N ALA A 243 -17.12 17.05 -11.29
CA ALA A 243 -18.22 18.02 -11.09
C ALA A 243 -18.86 18.32 -12.45
N ALA A 244 -19.68 17.39 -12.95
CA ALA A 244 -20.75 17.83 -13.84
C ALA A 244 -21.72 18.63 -12.96
N GLY A 245 -21.67 19.96 -13.06
CA GLY A 245 -22.63 20.86 -12.43
C GLY A 245 -22.12 21.60 -11.19
N ALA A 246 -21.22 22.56 -11.36
CA ALA A 246 -21.17 23.74 -10.51
C ALA A 246 -20.64 24.93 -11.32
N TRP A 247 -21.38 25.32 -12.36
CA TRP A 247 -21.30 26.69 -12.85
C TRP A 247 -21.89 27.57 -11.74
N GLY A 248 -21.03 28.05 -10.85
CA GLY A 248 -21.40 29.12 -9.93
C GLY A 248 -21.73 30.39 -10.73
N PRO A 249 -22.70 31.20 -10.29
CA PRO A 249 -23.10 32.37 -11.04
C PRO A 249 -21.96 33.41 -11.04
N ALA A 250 -21.57 33.80 -12.24
CA ALA A 250 -20.93 35.07 -12.59
C ALA A 250 -19.75 35.56 -11.70
N ARG A 251 -18.56 35.00 -11.92
CA ARG A 251 -17.20 35.61 -11.82
C ARG A 251 -16.17 34.47 -11.98
N GLY A 252 -16.02 33.98 -13.21
CA GLY A 252 -15.39 32.68 -13.51
C GLY A 252 -13.87 32.66 -13.36
N GLY A 253 -13.38 32.38 -12.15
CA GLY A 253 -12.05 31.82 -11.91
C GLY A 253 -12.15 30.32 -11.60
N ARG A 254 -11.33 29.48 -12.25
CA ARG A 254 -11.25 28.04 -11.93
C ARG A 254 -10.65 27.85 -10.53
N ILE A 255 -11.19 26.88 -9.78
CA ILE A 255 -10.70 26.54 -8.44
C ILE A 255 -9.38 25.76 -8.60
N PRO A 256 -8.26 26.22 -8.01
CA PRO A 256 -6.96 25.55 -8.13
C PRO A 256 -7.00 24.14 -7.50
N LYS A 257 -6.37 23.17 -8.16
CA LYS A 257 -6.34 21.75 -7.74
C LYS A 257 -4.92 21.20 -7.75
N CYS A 258 -4.67 20.22 -6.89
CA CYS A 258 -3.45 19.43 -6.83
C CYS A 258 -3.69 18.07 -7.49
N THR A 259 -2.76 17.61 -8.31
CA THR A 259 -2.80 16.28 -8.93
C THR A 259 -1.99 15.29 -8.10
N VAL A 260 -2.64 14.19 -7.71
CA VAL A 260 -2.03 13.09 -6.97
C VAL A 260 -2.32 11.78 -7.67
N LEU A 261 -1.32 10.93 -7.86
CA LEU A 261 -1.52 9.56 -8.31
C LEU A 261 -1.39 8.62 -7.10
N LEU A 262 -2.42 7.84 -6.84
CA LEU A 262 -2.46 6.83 -5.80
C LEU A 262 -2.42 5.45 -6.45
N SER A 263 -1.46 4.61 -6.08
CA SER A 263 -1.31 3.24 -6.59
C SER A 263 -1.27 2.24 -5.45
N LEU A 264 -2.27 1.35 -5.40
CA LEU A 264 -2.41 0.28 -4.42
C LEU A 264 -2.10 -1.07 -5.07
N ILE A 265 -1.10 -1.79 -4.57
CA ILE A 265 -0.63 -3.06 -5.11
C ILE A 265 -0.79 -4.16 -4.04
N GLN A 266 -1.54 -5.22 -4.32
CA GLN A 266 -1.54 -6.43 -3.47
C GLN A 266 -0.34 -7.31 -3.80
N ARG A 267 0.47 -7.64 -2.79
CA ARG A 267 1.74 -8.35 -2.95
C ARG A 267 1.55 -9.86 -2.89
N ASN A 268 2.44 -10.58 -3.57
CA ASN A 268 2.63 -12.04 -3.46
C ASN A 268 1.39 -12.92 -3.69
N ARG A 269 0.32 -12.40 -4.31
CA ARG A 269 -0.88 -13.22 -4.57
C ARG A 269 -0.74 -14.15 -5.78
N ARG A 270 0.10 -13.79 -6.76
CA ARG A 270 0.26 -14.57 -7.99
C ARG A 270 0.75 -16.00 -7.71
N ARG A 271 1.73 -16.16 -6.80
CA ARG A 271 2.21 -17.48 -6.34
C ARG A 271 1.14 -18.35 -5.65
N LEU A 272 0.05 -17.75 -5.17
CA LEU A 272 -1.06 -18.47 -4.53
C LEU A 272 -2.03 -19.08 -5.54
N ARG A 273 -1.90 -18.78 -6.84
CA ARG A 273 -2.72 -19.41 -7.89
C ARG A 273 -2.55 -20.92 -7.94
N ALA A 274 -1.37 -21.44 -7.61
CA ALA A 274 -1.13 -22.88 -7.47
C ALA A 274 -2.00 -23.53 -6.39
N GLN A 275 -2.50 -22.74 -5.42
CA GLN A 275 -3.42 -23.17 -4.36
C GLN A 275 -4.89 -22.85 -4.71
N GLY A 276 -5.17 -22.43 -5.95
CA GLY A 276 -6.50 -22.01 -6.39
C GLY A 276 -6.92 -20.60 -5.94
N LEU A 277 -6.03 -19.85 -5.28
CA LEU A 277 -6.32 -18.50 -4.80
C LEU A 277 -5.95 -17.45 -5.85
N THR A 278 -6.89 -16.56 -6.16
CA THR A 278 -6.71 -15.45 -7.11
C THR A 278 -6.47 -14.11 -6.40
N TYR A 279 -6.45 -13.03 -7.16
CA TYR A 279 -6.37 -11.68 -6.63
C TYR A 279 -7.64 -11.33 -5.83
N LEU A 280 -7.47 -10.67 -4.69
CA LEU A 280 -8.59 -10.10 -3.95
C LEU A 280 -9.14 -8.90 -4.71
N THR A 281 -10.43 -8.63 -4.54
CA THR A 281 -11.00 -7.35 -4.95
C THR A 281 -10.52 -6.28 -3.98
N VAL A 282 -9.66 -5.38 -4.43
CA VAL A 282 -9.05 -4.32 -3.59
C VAL A 282 -9.33 -2.93 -4.17
N GLY A 283 -9.23 -1.92 -3.31
CA GLY A 283 -9.40 -0.52 -3.69
C GLY A 283 -9.15 0.41 -2.51
N PHE A 284 -9.35 1.70 -2.71
CA PHE A 284 -9.19 2.70 -1.66
C PHE A 284 -10.21 3.83 -1.76
N HIS A 285 -10.44 4.46 -0.63
CA HIS A 285 -11.23 5.68 -0.50
C HIS A 285 -10.33 6.86 -0.10
N VAL A 286 -10.66 8.04 -0.60
CA VAL A 286 -10.02 9.30 -0.22
C VAL A 286 -11.07 10.19 0.43
N PHE A 287 -10.87 10.52 1.70
CA PHE A 287 -11.75 11.39 2.47
C PHE A 287 -11.06 12.73 2.75
N GLN A 288 -11.81 13.82 2.74
CA GLN A 288 -11.31 15.13 3.16
C GLN A 288 -11.44 15.27 4.68
N ILE A 289 -10.37 15.71 5.33
CA ILE A 289 -10.33 15.96 6.78
C ILE A 289 -10.50 17.48 6.98
N PRO A 290 -11.57 17.93 7.66
CA PRO A 290 -11.71 19.31 8.12
C PRO A 290 -10.56 19.72 9.05
N GLU A 291 -10.10 20.97 8.98
CA GLU A 291 -8.95 21.44 9.76
C GLU A 291 -9.19 21.34 11.27
N GLU A 292 -10.44 21.49 11.70
CA GLU A 292 -10.87 21.40 13.11
C GLU A 292 -10.67 20.00 13.69
N LEU A 293 -10.62 18.97 12.84
CA LEU A 293 -10.51 17.57 13.23
C LEU A 293 -9.07 17.04 13.17
N LEU A 294 -8.11 17.83 12.70
CA LEU A 294 -6.72 17.39 12.52
C LEU A 294 -6.05 16.92 13.82
N GLY A 295 -6.24 17.66 14.92
CA GLY A 295 -5.66 17.32 16.23
C GLY A 295 -6.40 16.18 16.94
N LEU A 296 -7.64 15.88 16.54
CA LEU A 296 -8.46 14.83 17.13
C LEU A 296 -8.29 13.47 16.44
N TRP A 297 -7.66 13.44 15.27
CA TRP A 297 -7.54 12.21 14.48
C TRP A 297 -6.66 11.15 15.13
N ASP A 298 -5.67 11.56 15.93
CA ASP A 298 -4.81 10.64 16.69
C ASP A 298 -5.49 10.09 17.97
N SER A 299 -6.73 10.51 18.25
CA SER A 299 -7.52 10.05 19.39
C SER A 299 -8.39 8.81 19.06
N PRO A 300 -8.80 8.03 20.08
CA PRO A 300 -9.72 6.90 19.90
C PRO A 300 -11.07 7.27 19.27
N ARG A 301 -11.46 8.56 19.32
CA ARG A 301 -12.70 9.09 18.76
C ARG A 301 -12.70 9.17 17.23
N SER A 302 -11.56 8.96 16.58
CA SER A 302 -11.44 8.89 15.12
C SER A 302 -12.38 7.86 14.48
N ARG A 303 -12.72 6.76 15.20
CA ARG A 303 -13.74 5.78 14.79
C ARG A 303 -15.10 6.40 14.48
N ALA A 304 -15.56 7.33 15.31
CA ALA A 304 -16.87 7.95 15.17
C ALA A 304 -16.92 9.03 14.08
N LEU A 305 -15.77 9.61 13.75
CA LEU A 305 -15.67 10.72 12.79
C LEU A 305 -15.65 10.24 11.33
N LEU A 306 -15.12 9.04 11.09
CA LEU A 306 -14.84 8.53 9.75
C LEU A 306 -16.09 8.37 8.86
N PRO A 307 -17.26 7.87 9.35
CA PRO A 307 -18.49 7.85 8.55
C PRO A 307 -19.02 9.24 8.16
N GLY A 308 -18.67 10.28 8.92
CA GLY A 308 -19.09 11.66 8.68
C GLY A 308 -18.21 12.45 7.72
N LEU A 309 -17.06 11.89 7.29
CA LEU A 309 -16.14 12.60 6.40
C LEU A 309 -16.64 12.65 4.95
N LEU A 310 -16.42 13.78 4.30
CA LEU A 310 -16.71 13.94 2.88
C LEU A 310 -15.75 13.07 2.06
N ARG A 311 -16.31 12.14 1.27
CA ARG A 311 -15.53 11.35 0.32
C ARG A 311 -15.16 12.21 -0.89
N ALA A 312 -13.88 12.56 -0.99
CA ALA A 312 -13.33 13.38 -2.07
C ALA A 312 -13.10 12.57 -3.36
N ASP A 313 -12.63 11.32 -3.25
CA ASP A 313 -12.43 10.43 -4.40
C ASP A 313 -12.45 8.94 -3.96
N ARG A 314 -12.44 8.01 -4.91
CA ARG A 314 -12.31 6.57 -4.70
C ARG A 314 -11.72 5.88 -5.92
N SER A 315 -10.99 4.80 -5.69
CA SER A 315 -10.64 3.88 -6.76
C SER A 315 -11.84 3.00 -7.15
N PRO A 316 -11.87 2.43 -8.37
CA PRO A 316 -12.65 1.23 -8.59
C PRO A 316 -12.13 0.10 -7.68
N PHE A 317 -13.04 -0.77 -7.24
CA PHE A 317 -12.67 -2.01 -6.55
C PHE A 317 -12.63 -3.12 -7.59
N CYS A 318 -11.47 -3.74 -7.79
CA CYS A 318 -11.32 -4.79 -8.80
C CYS A 318 -10.38 -5.91 -8.34
N ALA A 319 -10.60 -7.11 -8.88
CA ALA A 319 -9.81 -8.30 -8.61
C ALA A 319 -8.51 -8.31 -9.44
N ARG A 320 -7.65 -7.31 -9.22
CA ARG A 320 -6.39 -7.10 -9.94
C ARG A 320 -5.23 -6.89 -8.99
N ARG A 321 -4.02 -7.13 -9.47
CA ARG A 321 -2.80 -6.95 -8.68
C ARG A 321 -2.63 -5.51 -8.22
N ASP A 322 -2.81 -4.56 -9.12
CA ASP A 322 -2.64 -3.14 -8.87
C ASP A 322 -3.90 -2.36 -9.25
N VAL A 323 -4.19 -1.34 -8.45
CA VAL A 323 -5.28 -0.39 -8.64
C VAL A 323 -4.68 1.00 -8.50
N SER A 324 -4.67 1.74 -9.60
CA SER A 324 -4.15 3.10 -9.65
C SER A 324 -5.28 4.09 -9.96
N ARG A 325 -5.27 5.26 -9.31
CA ARG A 325 -6.21 6.37 -9.56
C ARG A 325 -5.46 7.70 -9.47
N ARG A 326 -5.59 8.51 -10.52
CA ARG A 326 -5.18 9.92 -10.50
C ARG A 326 -6.35 10.77 -9.97
N CYS A 327 -6.10 11.50 -8.89
CA CYS A 327 -7.04 12.31 -8.16
C CYS A 327 -6.70 13.79 -8.38
N ARG A 328 -7.70 14.62 -8.68
CA ARG A 328 -7.58 16.09 -8.70
C ARG A 328 -8.32 16.66 -7.50
N LEU A 329 -7.55 16.99 -6.47
CA LEU A 329 -8.06 17.35 -5.15
C LEU A 329 -7.78 18.83 -4.89
N ARG A 330 -8.60 19.51 -4.07
CA ARG A 330 -8.27 20.88 -3.64
C ARG A 330 -7.10 20.83 -2.65
N PRO A 331 -6.33 21.91 -2.50
CA PRO A 331 -5.43 22.04 -1.35
C PRO A 331 -6.18 21.77 -0.03
N GLY A 332 -5.58 20.99 0.86
CA GLY A 332 -6.16 20.57 2.13
C GLY A 332 -5.64 19.21 2.62
N HIS A 333 -6.28 18.71 3.67
CA HIS A 333 -5.90 17.45 4.31
C HIS A 333 -6.84 16.31 3.92
N TYR A 334 -6.26 15.15 3.66
CA TYR A 334 -6.95 13.96 3.16
C TYR A 334 -6.53 12.71 3.91
N LEU A 335 -7.44 11.75 3.95
CA LEU A 335 -7.24 10.41 4.48
C LEU A 335 -7.43 9.40 3.36
N VAL A 336 -6.39 8.62 3.07
CA VAL A 336 -6.43 7.50 2.13
C VAL A 336 -6.61 6.20 2.92
N VAL A 337 -7.70 5.49 2.66
CA VAL A 337 -8.05 4.23 3.34
C VAL A 337 -8.06 3.08 2.32
N PRO A 338 -6.95 2.35 2.15
CA PRO A 338 -6.91 1.13 1.34
C PRO A 338 -7.57 -0.05 2.05
N SER A 339 -8.38 -0.80 1.31
CA SER A 339 -9.13 -1.95 1.84
C SER A 339 -9.30 -3.06 0.81
N ALA A 340 -9.46 -4.29 1.30
CA ALA A 340 -10.09 -5.36 0.55
C ALA A 340 -11.62 -5.16 0.53
N ALA A 341 -12.29 -5.70 -0.48
CA ALA A 341 -13.74 -5.60 -0.61
C ALA A 341 -14.47 -6.26 0.58
N ARG A 342 -14.01 -7.44 1.00
CA ARG A 342 -14.61 -8.19 2.10
C ARG A 342 -13.80 -7.99 3.37
N ALA A 343 -14.50 -7.83 4.49
CA ALA A 343 -13.87 -7.79 5.80
C ALA A 343 -13.26 -9.16 6.15
N GLY A 344 -12.10 -9.15 6.76
CA GLY A 344 -11.35 -10.35 7.13
C GLY A 344 -10.49 -10.97 6.03
N ASP A 345 -10.53 -10.46 4.80
CA ASP A 345 -9.60 -10.88 3.75
C ASP A 345 -8.17 -10.45 4.11
N GLU A 346 -7.22 -11.37 3.95
CA GLU A 346 -5.81 -11.13 4.29
C GLU A 346 -4.95 -11.00 3.05
N ALA A 347 -4.22 -9.89 2.94
CA ALA A 347 -3.17 -9.72 1.95
C ALA A 347 -2.17 -8.64 2.37
N ASP A 348 -0.92 -8.84 1.97
CA ASP A 348 0.08 -7.79 1.96
C ASP A 348 -0.23 -6.77 0.86
N PHE A 349 0.01 -5.49 1.11
CA PHE A 349 -0.14 -4.44 0.11
C PHE A 349 0.99 -3.40 0.16
N THR A 350 1.11 -2.66 -0.93
CA THR A 350 1.95 -1.47 -1.06
C THR A 350 1.11 -0.33 -1.59
N LEU A 351 1.10 0.80 -0.89
CA LEU A 351 0.48 2.04 -1.35
C LEU A 351 1.59 3.00 -1.75
N ARG A 352 1.59 3.45 -3.01
CA ARG A 352 2.48 4.49 -3.51
C ARG A 352 1.66 5.75 -3.76
N VAL A 353 2.12 6.85 -3.20
CA VAL A 353 1.54 8.19 -3.37
C VAL A 353 2.54 9.00 -4.17
N PHE A 354 2.08 9.56 -5.28
CA PHE A 354 2.86 10.42 -6.14
C PHE A 354 2.22 11.81 -6.12
N SER A 355 2.98 12.85 -5.76
CA SER A 355 2.55 14.25 -5.81
C SER A 355 3.53 15.12 -6.60
N GLU A 356 3.02 16.18 -7.24
CA GLU A 356 3.84 17.12 -8.03
C GLU A 356 4.72 18.04 -7.16
N ARG A 357 4.34 18.28 -5.90
CA ARG A 357 5.07 19.13 -4.95
C ARG A 357 5.35 18.41 -3.63
N ARG A 358 6.33 18.89 -2.85
CA ARG A 358 6.70 18.30 -1.55
C ARG A 358 5.55 18.48 -0.56
N HIS A 359 5.16 17.38 0.07
CA HIS A 359 4.12 17.39 1.10
C HIS A 359 4.64 16.69 2.36
N ALA A 360 4.43 17.32 3.52
CA ALA A 360 4.98 16.86 4.79
C ALA A 360 4.17 15.67 5.35
N ALA A 361 4.86 14.57 5.66
CA ALA A 361 4.37 13.55 6.58
C ALA A 361 4.72 13.96 8.03
N PRO A 362 3.81 13.83 9.00
CA PRO A 362 4.05 14.27 10.38
C PRO A 362 5.09 13.40 11.09
N ARG A 363 5.96 14.07 11.88
CA ARG A 363 6.78 13.49 12.96
C ARG A 363 5.96 13.44 14.27
N PRO A 364 6.24 12.49 15.19
CA PRO A 364 5.58 12.41 16.49
C PRO A 364 6.14 13.43 17.52
N PRO A 365 5.34 13.86 18.52
CA PRO A 365 5.75 14.77 19.60
C PRO A 365 6.56 14.09 20.73
N PRO A 366 7.25 14.87 21.60
CA PRO A 366 8.16 14.37 22.63
C PRO A 366 7.47 13.77 23.87
N GLN A 367 8.22 12.89 24.56
CA GLN A 367 7.84 12.11 25.75
C GLN A 367 7.47 12.97 26.98
N VAL A 368 6.55 12.46 27.80
CA VAL A 368 6.02 13.10 29.03
C VAL A 368 6.84 12.66 30.26
N PRO A 369 7.11 13.52 31.26
CA PRO A 369 7.93 13.18 32.43
C PRO A 369 7.20 12.29 33.47
N TYR A 370 7.97 11.41 34.11
CA TYR A 370 7.59 10.49 35.19
C TYR A 370 7.43 11.19 36.56
N VAL A 371 6.47 10.74 37.38
CA VAL A 371 6.25 11.19 38.77
C VAL A 371 6.35 9.97 39.71
N PRO A 372 7.22 9.96 40.74
CA PRO A 372 7.32 8.84 41.68
C PRO A 372 6.18 8.83 42.71
N LEU A 373 5.61 7.66 43.00
CA LEU A 373 4.77 7.40 44.17
C LEU A 373 5.63 6.79 45.30
N GLU A 374 5.90 7.55 46.37
CA GLU A 374 6.54 7.03 47.58
C GLU A 374 5.66 7.28 48.82
N LEU A 375 5.20 6.17 49.42
CA LEU A 375 4.95 5.88 50.85
C LEU A 375 3.93 4.72 50.94
N GLY A 376 4.41 3.48 51.02
CA GLY A 376 3.55 2.28 51.18
C GLY A 376 4.06 1.02 50.49
N LEU A 377 4.89 1.17 49.45
CA LEU A 377 5.46 0.04 48.71
C LEU A 377 6.56 -0.71 49.47
N GLU A 378 7.26 -0.03 50.39
CA GLU A 378 8.32 -0.65 51.20
C GLU A 378 7.75 -1.66 52.20
N GLN A 379 6.62 -1.33 52.83
CA GLN A 379 5.91 -2.23 53.74
C GLN A 379 5.37 -3.46 53.00
N LEU A 380 4.76 -3.24 51.82
CA LEU A 380 4.26 -4.32 50.97
C LEU A 380 5.40 -5.26 50.49
N PHE A 381 6.56 -4.69 50.12
CA PHE A 381 7.72 -5.47 49.71
C PHE A 381 8.28 -6.30 50.88
N GLN A 382 8.36 -5.73 52.09
CA GLN A 382 8.82 -6.46 53.28
C GLN A 382 7.86 -7.58 53.70
N GLU A 383 6.55 -7.39 53.55
CA GLU A 383 5.55 -8.44 53.79
C GLU A 383 5.64 -9.58 52.76
N LEU A 384 5.93 -9.26 51.49
CA LEU A 384 6.01 -10.24 50.40
C LEU A 384 7.37 -10.95 50.31
N ALA A 385 8.47 -10.31 50.73
CA ALA A 385 9.83 -10.84 50.65
C ALA A 385 10.26 -11.70 51.86
N GLY A 386 9.34 -11.96 52.79
CA GLY A 386 9.60 -12.34 54.18
C GLY A 386 10.77 -13.29 54.47
N GLU A 387 11.65 -12.85 55.37
CA GLU A 387 12.34 -13.77 56.29
C GLU A 387 11.36 -14.22 57.39
N VAL A 388 11.40 -15.52 57.67
CA VAL A 388 10.62 -16.22 58.69
C VAL A 388 10.72 -15.53 60.05
N ARG A 389 9.62 -14.94 60.56
CA ARG A 389 9.24 -14.99 61.99
C ARG A 389 7.82 -14.47 62.30
N ALA A 390 7.08 -15.38 62.95
CA ALA A 390 6.05 -15.15 63.96
C ALA A 390 4.68 -14.57 63.56
N ARG A 391 3.70 -15.49 63.52
CA ARG A 391 2.31 -15.37 64.02
C ARG A 391 1.78 -13.94 64.28
N ALA A 392 0.90 -13.47 63.39
CA ALA A 392 -0.30 -12.75 63.79
C ALA A 392 -1.42 -13.00 62.76
N ARG A 393 -2.51 -13.64 63.19
CA ARG A 393 -3.80 -13.57 62.49
C ARG A 393 -4.36 -12.18 62.74
N THR A 394 -4.41 -11.34 61.71
CA THR A 394 -5.37 -10.23 61.64
C THR A 394 -5.71 -9.99 60.18
N GLN A 395 -7.02 -9.87 59.93
CA GLN A 395 -7.65 -9.70 58.63
C GLN A 395 -7.05 -8.49 57.90
N THR A 396 -6.46 -8.70 56.72
CA THR A 396 -6.15 -7.61 55.78
C THR A 396 -7.42 -7.25 54.99
N PRO A 397 -7.80 -5.98 54.89
CA PRO A 397 -8.93 -5.55 54.07
C PRO A 397 -8.66 -5.89 52.60
N ARG A 398 -9.67 -6.42 51.90
CA ARG A 398 -9.68 -6.49 50.43
C ARG A 398 -9.88 -5.07 49.87
N ASP A 399 -8.82 -4.25 49.89
CA ASP A 399 -8.81 -2.94 49.24
C ASP A 399 -8.13 -3.02 47.86
N THR A 400 -8.97 -3.18 46.83
CA THR A 400 -8.98 -2.58 45.47
C THR A 400 -7.68 -2.20 44.69
N ARG A 401 -6.46 -2.61 45.05
CA ARG A 401 -5.25 -2.28 44.27
C ARG A 401 -4.25 -3.43 44.05
N THR A 402 -4.73 -4.66 43.96
CA THR A 402 -3.91 -5.78 43.49
C THR A 402 -4.10 -5.98 41.98
N PRO A 403 -3.01 -6.00 41.18
CA PRO A 403 -3.08 -6.39 39.77
C PRO A 403 -3.80 -7.73 39.59
N ARG A 404 -4.54 -7.86 38.47
CA ARG A 404 -5.17 -9.14 38.10
C ARG A 404 -4.09 -10.24 38.08
N GLU A 405 -4.47 -11.46 38.45
CA GLU A 405 -3.54 -12.58 38.60
C GLU A 405 -2.64 -12.76 37.36
N ILE A 406 -1.33 -12.77 37.58
CA ILE A 406 -0.31 -12.94 36.54
C ILE A 406 0.22 -14.37 36.62
N GLY A 407 0.23 -15.07 35.50
CA GLY A 407 0.75 -16.44 35.41
C GLY A 407 2.26 -16.53 35.67
N LEU A 408 2.69 -17.69 36.16
CA LEU A 408 4.06 -17.94 36.62
C LEU A 408 5.13 -17.66 35.54
N ARG A 409 4.83 -17.96 34.26
CA ARG A 409 5.72 -17.69 33.11
C ARG A 409 5.92 -16.20 32.86
N THR A 410 4.87 -15.41 33.02
CA THR A 410 4.92 -13.96 32.86
C THR A 410 5.68 -13.34 34.03
N CYS A 411 5.53 -13.86 35.25
CA CYS A 411 6.35 -13.46 36.40
C CYS A 411 7.84 -13.75 36.19
N GLU A 412 8.21 -14.94 35.68
CA GLU A 412 9.60 -15.25 35.33
C GLU A 412 10.17 -14.28 34.28
N GLN A 413 9.36 -13.89 33.29
CA GLN A 413 9.77 -12.90 32.30
C GLN A 413 9.97 -11.51 32.93
N LEU A 414 9.07 -11.07 33.81
CA LEU A 414 9.20 -9.80 34.53
C LEU A 414 10.47 -9.76 35.40
N LEU A 415 10.80 -10.87 36.06
CA LEU A 415 12.05 -11.02 36.82
C LEU A 415 13.30 -10.91 35.93
N ARG A 416 13.25 -11.42 34.70
CA ARG A 416 14.35 -11.26 33.73
C ARG A 416 14.44 -9.84 33.18
N CYS A 417 13.31 -9.17 32.96
CA CYS A 417 13.28 -7.83 32.36
C CYS A 417 13.63 -6.71 33.36
N PHE A 418 13.27 -6.86 34.63
CA PHE A 418 13.40 -5.82 35.65
C PHE A 418 14.26 -6.21 36.87
N GLY A 419 14.51 -7.50 37.08
CA GLY A 419 15.32 -8.00 38.19
C GLY A 419 16.74 -8.42 37.79
N ASN A 420 17.47 -9.01 38.74
CA ASN A 420 18.82 -9.53 38.53
C ASN A 420 18.81 -11.03 38.17
N GLY A 421 17.79 -11.48 37.44
CA GLY A 421 17.61 -12.88 37.00
C GLY A 421 16.77 -13.74 37.94
N GLN A 422 17.09 -13.82 39.24
CA GLN A 422 16.36 -14.67 40.21
C GLN A 422 15.72 -13.89 41.38
N SER A 423 16.03 -12.60 41.54
CA SER A 423 15.48 -11.78 42.63
C SER A 423 15.26 -10.33 42.20
N LEU A 424 14.31 -9.67 42.89
CA LEU A 424 14.04 -8.24 42.77
C LEU A 424 14.57 -7.54 44.01
N THR A 425 15.34 -6.47 43.82
CA THR A 425 15.65 -5.52 44.90
C THR A 425 14.45 -4.59 45.10
N LEU A 426 14.35 -3.95 46.27
CA LEU A 426 13.26 -3.02 46.60
C LEU A 426 13.04 -1.95 45.52
N HIS A 427 14.13 -1.34 45.05
CA HIS A 427 14.10 -0.33 43.99
C HIS A 427 13.54 -0.89 42.66
N HIS A 428 13.98 -2.10 42.26
CA HIS A 428 13.46 -2.74 41.04
C HIS A 428 12.00 -3.17 41.19
N PHE A 429 11.59 -3.58 42.39
CA PHE A 429 10.20 -3.90 42.70
C PHE A 429 9.30 -2.67 42.61
N GLN A 430 9.72 -1.52 43.18
CA GLN A 430 8.99 -0.26 43.07
C GLN A 430 8.79 0.17 41.61
N GLN A 431 9.84 0.06 40.78
CA GLN A 431 9.74 0.36 39.35
C GLN A 431 8.79 -0.61 38.61
N LEU A 432 8.92 -1.91 38.85
CA LEU A 432 8.05 -2.92 38.24
C LEU A 432 6.59 -2.71 38.66
N TRP A 433 6.34 -2.43 39.93
CA TRP A 433 5.00 -2.20 40.46
C TRP A 433 4.36 -0.94 39.86
N GLY A 434 5.14 0.13 39.70
CA GLY A 434 4.69 1.32 38.98
C GLY A 434 4.23 1.00 37.55
N HIS A 435 5.05 0.26 36.80
CA HIS A 435 4.68 -0.17 35.45
C HIS A 435 3.46 -1.09 35.42
N LEU A 436 3.31 -2.01 36.38
CA LEU A 436 2.14 -2.88 36.46
C LEU A 436 0.85 -2.10 36.71
N LEU A 437 0.89 -1.10 37.59
CA LEU A 437 -0.26 -0.21 37.83
C LEU A 437 -0.61 0.61 36.58
N GLU A 438 0.39 1.15 35.88
CA GLU A 438 0.19 1.88 34.62
C GLU A 438 -0.41 0.98 33.52
N TRP A 439 0.13 -0.23 33.35
CA TRP A 439 -0.36 -1.19 32.37
C TRP A 439 -1.76 -1.69 32.72
N GLN A 440 -2.07 -1.86 34.00
CA GLN A 440 -3.43 -2.19 34.45
C GLN A 440 -4.41 -1.05 34.14
N ALA A 441 -4.07 0.19 34.51
CA ALA A 441 -4.91 1.35 34.20
C ALA A 441 -5.10 1.54 32.70
N THR A 442 -4.06 1.26 31.90
CA THR A 442 -4.13 1.29 30.44
C THR A 442 -5.04 0.18 29.92
N PHE A 443 -4.89 -1.06 30.38
CA PHE A 443 -5.72 -2.17 29.98
C PHE A 443 -7.19 -1.92 30.30
N ASP A 444 -7.51 -1.53 31.54
CA ASP A 444 -8.88 -1.26 31.98
C ASP A 444 -9.51 -0.08 31.23
N LYS A 445 -8.70 0.90 30.78
CA LYS A 445 -9.18 2.02 29.96
C LYS A 445 -9.57 1.61 28.54
N PHE A 446 -8.91 0.60 27.96
CA PHE A 446 -9.14 0.17 26.58
C PHE A 446 -9.99 -1.11 26.48
N ASP A 447 -10.22 -1.82 27.58
CA ASP A 447 -11.22 -2.90 27.74
C ASP A 447 -12.61 -2.30 28.03
N GLU A 448 -13.11 -1.43 27.14
CA GLU A 448 -14.38 -0.69 27.33
C GLU A 448 -15.60 -1.61 27.52
N ASP A 449 -15.55 -2.83 26.97
CA ASP A 449 -16.60 -3.84 27.11
C ASP A 449 -16.47 -4.70 28.38
N ALA A 450 -15.46 -4.42 29.22
CA ALA A 450 -15.10 -5.20 30.41
C ALA A 450 -15.01 -6.71 30.13
N SER A 451 -14.68 -7.10 28.89
CA SER A 451 -14.60 -8.50 28.49
C SER A 451 -13.39 -9.21 29.09
N GLY A 452 -12.46 -8.45 29.68
CA GLY A 452 -11.18 -8.94 30.16
C GLY A 452 -10.21 -9.25 29.02
N THR A 453 -10.49 -8.79 27.80
CA THR A 453 -9.73 -9.12 26.60
C THR A 453 -9.73 -7.97 25.60
N MET A 454 -8.56 -7.52 25.18
CA MET A 454 -8.43 -6.51 24.15
C MET A 454 -8.41 -7.16 22.76
N ASN A 455 -9.18 -6.62 21.83
CA ASN A 455 -8.95 -6.87 20.42
C ASN A 455 -7.67 -6.17 19.96
N SER A 456 -7.24 -6.48 18.75
CA SER A 456 -5.96 -6.01 18.24
C SER A 456 -5.91 -4.49 17.96
N TYR A 457 -7.06 -3.82 17.75
CA TYR A 457 -7.10 -2.37 17.68
C TYR A 457 -6.92 -1.73 19.07
N GLU A 458 -7.62 -2.24 20.07
CA GLU A 458 -7.48 -1.81 21.47
C GLU A 458 -6.03 -2.00 21.94
N LEU A 459 -5.40 -3.12 21.57
CA LEU A 459 -3.98 -3.35 21.84
C LEU A 459 -3.10 -2.26 21.23
N ARG A 460 -3.36 -1.81 20.00
CA ARG A 460 -2.57 -0.75 19.35
C ARG A 460 -2.73 0.57 20.11
N LEU A 461 -3.96 0.93 20.50
CA LEU A 461 -4.20 2.14 21.28
C LEU A 461 -3.58 2.04 22.69
N ALA A 462 -3.69 0.89 23.32
CA ALA A 462 -3.11 0.62 24.64
C ALA A 462 -1.58 0.73 24.60
N LEU A 463 -0.91 0.16 23.60
CA LEU A 463 0.54 0.32 23.41
C LEU A 463 0.92 1.78 23.15
N ASN A 464 0.13 2.50 22.35
CA ASN A 464 0.34 3.92 22.08
C ASN A 464 0.22 4.77 23.36
N ALA A 465 -0.81 4.49 24.17
CA ALA A 465 -1.04 5.16 25.46
C ALA A 465 0.01 4.78 26.52
N ALA A 466 0.55 3.56 26.47
CA ALA A 466 1.67 3.11 27.28
C ALA A 466 3.03 3.68 26.81
N GLY A 467 3.05 4.56 25.79
CA GLY A 467 4.25 5.25 25.31
C GLY A 467 4.99 4.55 24.17
N PHE A 468 4.46 3.46 23.62
CA PHE A 468 5.07 2.73 22.50
C PHE A 468 4.49 3.16 21.15
N HIS A 469 5.19 4.04 20.46
CA HIS A 469 4.86 4.45 19.09
C HIS A 469 5.48 3.50 18.06
N LEU A 470 4.80 2.38 17.81
CA LEU A 470 5.29 1.32 16.92
C LEU A 470 4.76 1.48 15.49
N ASN A 471 5.59 1.12 14.51
CA ASN A 471 5.15 1.03 13.12
C ASN A 471 4.18 -0.14 12.91
N ASN A 472 3.42 -0.11 11.80
CA ASN A 472 2.40 -1.13 11.53
C ASN A 472 2.96 -2.57 11.47
N GLN A 473 4.21 -2.75 11.02
CA GLN A 473 4.84 -4.07 10.93
C GLN A 473 5.10 -4.66 12.32
N LEU A 474 5.64 -3.85 13.25
CA LEU A 474 5.91 -4.26 14.62
C LEU A 474 4.61 -4.51 15.38
N THR A 475 3.64 -3.61 15.28
CA THR A 475 2.31 -3.79 15.90
C THR A 475 1.66 -5.08 15.41
N GLN A 476 1.76 -5.38 14.12
CA GLN A 476 1.23 -6.62 13.56
C GLN A 476 1.98 -7.87 14.07
N ALA A 477 3.31 -7.82 14.17
CA ALA A 477 4.11 -8.92 14.70
C ALA A 477 3.76 -9.22 16.16
N LEU A 478 3.58 -8.17 16.98
CA LEU A 478 3.17 -8.29 18.37
C LEU A 478 1.75 -8.86 18.48
N THR A 479 0.79 -8.30 17.74
CA THR A 479 -0.57 -8.84 17.69
C THR A 479 -0.57 -10.31 17.29
N SER A 480 0.21 -10.71 16.29
CA SER A 480 0.27 -12.12 15.85
C SER A 480 0.90 -13.04 16.88
N ARG A 481 1.84 -12.55 17.69
CA ARG A 481 2.56 -13.34 18.70
C ARG A 481 1.76 -13.50 19.99
N TYR A 482 1.04 -12.45 20.39
CA TYR A 482 0.36 -12.36 21.69
C TYR A 482 -1.17 -12.54 21.59
N ARG A 483 -1.75 -12.75 20.41
CA ARG A 483 -3.18 -13.08 20.27
C ARG A 483 -3.48 -14.55 20.58
N ASP A 484 -4.67 -14.79 21.12
CA ASP A 484 -5.24 -16.12 21.29
C ASP A 484 -5.93 -16.63 19.98
N SER A 485 -6.54 -17.82 20.05
CA SER A 485 -7.29 -18.42 18.94
C SER A 485 -8.56 -17.65 18.57
N ARG A 486 -9.02 -16.74 19.42
CA ARG A 486 -10.18 -15.85 19.21
C ARG A 486 -9.77 -14.45 18.72
N LEU A 487 -8.49 -14.24 18.41
CA LEU A 487 -7.94 -12.97 17.94
C LEU A 487 -7.98 -11.86 19.00
N ARG A 488 -7.98 -12.22 20.29
CA ARG A 488 -7.95 -11.30 21.43
C ARG A 488 -6.69 -11.48 22.27
N VAL A 489 -6.38 -10.47 23.08
CA VAL A 489 -5.23 -10.41 23.99
C VAL A 489 -5.75 -10.15 25.39
N ASP A 490 -5.55 -11.11 26.29
CA ASP A 490 -5.86 -10.94 27.71
C ASP A 490 -4.78 -10.14 28.45
N PHE A 491 -5.09 -9.76 29.69
CA PHE A 491 -4.22 -8.93 30.52
C PHE A 491 -2.82 -9.53 30.66
N GLU A 492 -2.71 -10.84 30.88
CA GLU A 492 -1.40 -11.50 31.04
C GLU A 492 -0.54 -11.35 29.78
N ARG A 493 -1.10 -11.60 28.59
CA ARG A 493 -0.36 -11.45 27.33
C ARG A 493 -0.03 -9.99 27.01
N PHE A 494 -0.88 -9.05 27.42
CA PHE A 494 -0.59 -7.62 27.32
C PHE A 494 0.61 -7.22 28.18
N VAL A 495 0.63 -7.62 29.46
CA VAL A 495 1.74 -7.36 30.39
C VAL A 495 3.04 -7.99 29.87
N SER A 496 2.98 -9.24 29.40
CA SER A 496 4.14 -9.93 28.80
C SER A 496 4.68 -9.19 27.57
N CYS A 497 3.80 -8.65 26.71
CA CYS A 497 4.16 -7.86 25.55
C CYS A 497 4.82 -6.52 25.95
N ALA A 498 4.18 -5.76 26.84
CA ALA A 498 4.67 -4.47 27.29
C ALA A 498 6.02 -4.59 28.02
N ALA A 499 6.17 -5.60 28.89
CA ALA A 499 7.42 -5.89 29.57
C ALA A 499 8.56 -6.22 28.61
N GLN A 500 8.28 -7.03 27.59
CA GLN A 500 9.27 -7.36 26.57
C GLN A 500 9.71 -6.10 25.83
N LEU A 501 8.77 -5.26 25.39
CA LEU A 501 9.07 -4.01 24.70
C LEU A 501 9.90 -3.08 25.57
N THR A 502 9.52 -2.86 26.84
CA THR A 502 10.31 -2.05 27.77
C THR A 502 11.74 -2.56 27.89
N CYS A 503 11.92 -3.88 27.96
CA CYS A 503 13.25 -4.50 28.02
C CYS A 503 14.05 -4.25 26.73
N ILE A 504 13.44 -4.41 25.55
CA ILE A 504 14.09 -4.14 24.26
C ILE A 504 14.50 -2.68 24.16
N PHE A 505 13.58 -1.75 24.40
CA PHE A 505 13.86 -0.32 24.31
C PHE A 505 14.94 0.09 25.31
N ARG A 506 14.89 -0.42 26.55
CA ARG A 506 15.91 -0.12 27.57
C ARG A 506 17.29 -0.65 27.15
N HIS A 507 17.38 -1.89 26.69
CA HIS A 507 18.64 -2.47 26.21
C HIS A 507 19.19 -1.70 25.02
N CYS A 508 18.32 -1.34 24.07
CA CYS A 508 18.70 -0.55 22.91
C CYS A 508 19.25 0.82 23.31
N SER A 509 18.55 1.53 24.21
CA SER A 509 18.98 2.85 24.71
C SER A 509 20.31 2.82 25.45
N GLN A 510 20.63 1.72 26.15
CA GLN A 510 21.90 1.56 26.87
C GLN A 510 23.10 1.27 25.95
N HIS A 511 22.85 0.72 24.76
CA HIS A 511 23.89 0.33 23.80
C HIS A 511 23.92 1.21 22.53
N LEU A 512 23.17 2.32 22.53
CA LEU A 512 23.19 3.33 21.48
C LEU A 512 24.35 4.30 21.72
N ASP A 513 25.53 3.96 21.20
CA ASP A 513 26.66 4.89 21.14
C ASP A 513 26.45 5.88 20.00
N GLY A 514 26.38 7.18 20.30
CA GLY A 514 26.53 8.25 19.30
C GLY A 514 25.35 8.56 18.38
N GLY A 515 24.17 7.98 18.58
CA GLY A 515 22.92 8.44 17.93
C GLY A 515 22.67 7.94 16.50
N GLU A 516 23.46 7.00 15.97
CA GLU A 516 23.24 6.44 14.62
C GLU A 516 22.05 5.46 14.50
N GLY A 517 21.33 5.17 15.59
CA GLY A 517 20.15 4.30 15.55
C GLY A 517 20.45 2.83 15.29
N VAL A 518 21.71 2.41 15.40
CA VAL A 518 22.18 1.03 15.18
C VAL A 518 22.91 0.53 16.42
N ILE A 519 22.69 -0.74 16.77
CA ILE A 519 23.37 -1.41 17.90
C ILE A 519 24.11 -2.63 17.37
N CYS A 520 25.39 -2.74 17.73
CA CYS A 520 26.22 -3.87 17.35
C CYS A 520 26.26 -4.88 18.50
N LEU A 521 25.69 -6.07 18.28
CA LEU A 521 25.69 -7.17 19.25
C LEU A 521 26.55 -8.32 18.74
N THR A 522 27.36 -8.89 19.61
CA THR A 522 28.06 -10.15 19.35
C THR A 522 27.11 -11.34 19.42
N ARG A 523 27.44 -12.44 18.74
CA ARG A 523 26.65 -13.70 18.79
C ARG A 523 26.38 -14.18 20.22
N ARG A 524 27.36 -14.03 21.12
CA ARG A 524 27.24 -14.41 22.54
C ARG A 524 26.26 -13.51 23.31
N GLN A 525 26.23 -12.21 22.99
CA GLN A 525 25.27 -11.29 23.59
C GLN A 525 23.85 -11.65 23.14
N VAL A 526 23.64 -11.88 21.83
CA VAL A 526 22.31 -12.27 21.30
C VAL A 526 21.75 -13.51 21.99
N SER A 527 22.57 -14.56 22.19
CA SER A 527 22.16 -15.79 22.88
C SER A 527 21.90 -15.62 24.38
N ARG A 528 22.47 -14.60 25.02
CA ARG A 528 22.24 -14.34 26.45
C ARG A 528 21.02 -13.47 26.70
N THR A 529 20.71 -12.53 25.80
CA THR A 529 19.59 -11.59 25.96
C THR A 529 18.29 -12.07 25.33
N TRP A 530 18.32 -12.91 24.29
CA TRP A 530 17.12 -13.20 23.48
C TRP A 530 16.78 -14.69 23.33
N ASP A 531 17.56 -15.60 23.92
CA ASP A 531 17.34 -17.04 23.82
C ASP A 531 16.42 -17.54 24.96
N PRO A 532 15.25 -18.13 24.67
CA PRO A 532 14.33 -18.61 25.70
C PRO A 532 14.85 -19.82 26.48
N HIS A 533 15.90 -20.49 26.00
CA HIS A 533 16.54 -21.63 26.65
C HIS A 533 18.07 -21.45 26.67
N PRO A 534 18.66 -20.86 27.73
CA PRO A 534 20.09 -20.92 27.92
C PRO A 534 20.46 -22.38 28.19
N THR A 535 21.08 -23.05 27.23
CA THR A 535 21.86 -24.26 27.52
C THR A 535 23.01 -23.84 28.41
N PHE A 536 22.84 -23.99 29.72
CA PHE A 536 23.95 -24.03 30.65
C PHE A 536 24.76 -25.28 30.32
N SER A 537 25.80 -25.10 29.53
CA SER A 537 26.90 -26.07 29.50
C SER A 537 27.72 -25.83 30.76
N SER A 538 27.84 -26.90 31.54
CA SER A 538 28.64 -27.08 32.76
C SER A 538 30.09 -26.63 32.59
#